data_AF-A0A3D0NMS6-F1
#
_entry.id   AF-A0A3D0NMS6-F1
#
_cell.length_a   1.000
_cell.length_b   1.000
_cell.length_c   1.000
_cell.angle_alpha   90.00
_cell.angle_beta   90.00
_cell.angle_gamma   90.00
#
_symmetry.space_group_name_H-M   'P 1'
#
loop_
_entity.id
_entity.type
_entity.pdbx_description
1 polymer ?
#
loop_
_entity_poly.entity_id
_entity_poly.type
_entity_poly.pdbx_seq_one_letter_code
_entity_poly.pdbx_strand_id
1 'polypeptide(L)'
;LVRAQYTYCQGVVVGLETELAVRTGDDRHAARVRRLVPAIAEHMAPEGVLKGGGGGDGGLFAGITARYLALAATSLPGDSGADAAARDTARSIVLASARAAWDNRQEVESLPLFGAFWGRTAEMPRAGGQGAILADGAVIESATPERDLSVQVSGWMLMEAAHTVARG
;
A
#
# COMPACT_ATOMS: atom_id res chain seq x y z
N LEU A 1 19.43 -13.19 12.58
CA LEU A 1 18.10 -12.57 12.79
C LEU A 1 17.69 -11.89 11.50
N VAL A 2 16.64 -12.38 10.83
CA VAL A 2 16.05 -11.69 9.68
C VAL A 2 15.25 -10.52 10.24
N ARG A 3 15.56 -9.29 9.81
CA ARG A 3 14.84 -8.09 10.25
C ARG A 3 13.50 -8.06 9.50
N ALA A 4 12.39 -8.18 10.22
CA ALA A 4 11.07 -8.03 9.62
C ALA A 4 10.93 -6.60 9.06
N GLN A 5 10.60 -6.50 7.77
CA GLN A 5 10.36 -5.24 7.08
C GLN A 5 8.93 -5.26 6.57
N TYR A 6 8.07 -4.43 7.15
CA TYR A 6 6.68 -4.30 6.75
C TYR A 6 6.45 -3.00 6.00
N THR A 7 5.60 -3.06 4.97
CA THR A 7 5.31 -1.91 4.10
C THR A 7 4.67 -0.77 4.89
N TYR A 8 3.75 -1.08 5.81
CA TYR A 8 3.00 -0.06 6.55
C TYR A 8 3.90 0.83 7.40
N CYS A 9 4.96 0.26 8.00
CA CYS A 9 5.96 1.01 8.77
C CYS A 9 6.62 2.10 7.92
N GLN A 10 6.92 1.80 6.66
CA GLN A 10 7.52 2.81 5.77
C GLN A 10 6.47 3.81 5.31
N GLY A 11 5.26 3.33 5.01
CA GLY A 11 4.12 4.17 4.65
C GLY A 11 3.82 5.26 5.68
N VAL A 12 3.69 4.90 6.95
CA VAL A 12 3.40 5.89 8.01
C VAL A 12 4.53 6.91 8.18
N VAL A 13 5.79 6.52 7.97
CA VAL A 13 6.93 7.46 8.00
C VAL A 13 6.90 8.38 6.80
N VAL A 14 6.61 7.88 5.58
CA VAL A 14 6.39 8.74 4.40
C VAL A 14 5.30 9.77 4.69
N GLY A 15 4.18 9.36 5.28
CA GLY A 15 3.08 10.25 5.64
C GLY A 15 3.49 11.33 6.63
N LEU A 16 4.15 10.93 7.72
CA LEU A 16 4.64 11.85 8.75
C LEU A 16 5.62 12.88 8.17
N GLU A 17 6.62 12.43 7.41
CA GLU A 17 7.65 13.31 6.85
C GLU A 17 7.05 14.24 5.78
N THR A 18 6.06 13.78 5.00
CA THR A 18 5.35 14.63 4.04
C THR A 18 4.56 15.74 4.76
N GLU A 19 3.78 15.39 5.79
CA GLU A 19 3.02 16.36 6.58
C GLU A 19 3.94 17.39 7.27
N LEU A 20 5.07 16.94 7.81
CA LEU A 20 6.04 17.84 8.42
C LEU A 20 6.68 18.76 7.38
N ALA A 21 7.06 18.25 6.20
CA ALA A 21 7.58 19.08 5.12
C ALA A 21 6.60 20.19 4.72
N VAL A 22 5.30 19.86 4.60
CA VAL A 22 4.24 20.83 4.27
C VAL A 22 4.08 21.89 5.37
N ARG A 23 4.07 21.48 6.64
CA ARG A 23 3.72 22.37 7.77
C ARG A 23 4.87 23.23 8.27
N THR A 24 6.11 22.75 8.15
CA THR A 24 7.28 23.42 8.75
C THR A 24 8.16 24.09 7.70
N GLY A 25 8.16 23.62 6.45
CA GLY A 25 9.09 24.08 5.42
C GLY A 25 10.55 23.67 5.66
N ASP A 26 10.83 22.84 6.67
CA ASP A 26 12.19 22.33 6.94
C ASP A 26 12.54 21.22 5.93
N ASP A 27 13.49 21.49 5.03
CA ASP A 27 13.88 20.59 3.93
C ASP A 27 14.35 19.21 4.42
N ARG A 28 14.77 19.05 5.69
CA ARG A 28 15.16 17.73 6.21
C ARG A 28 14.06 16.69 6.06
N HIS A 29 12.79 17.12 6.12
CA HIS A 29 11.62 16.25 6.02
C HIS A 29 11.40 15.81 4.58
N ALA A 30 11.42 16.74 3.63
CA ALA A 30 11.37 16.43 2.20
C ALA A 30 12.55 15.53 1.80
N ALA A 31 13.77 15.79 2.30
CA ALA A 31 14.95 14.96 2.09
C ALA A 31 14.81 13.52 2.61
N ARG A 32 13.99 13.28 3.64
CA ARG A 32 13.67 11.92 4.10
C ARG A 32 12.68 11.23 3.16
N VAL A 33 11.64 11.92 2.72
CA VAL A 33 10.69 11.38 1.72
C VAL A 33 11.41 11.02 0.42
N ARG A 34 12.27 11.93 -0.10
CA ARG A 34 13.08 11.72 -1.32
C ARG A 34 13.96 10.47 -1.26
N ARG A 35 14.39 10.05 -0.06
CA ARG A 35 15.17 8.81 0.13
C ARG A 35 14.29 7.58 0.35
N LEU A 36 13.19 7.75 1.07
CA LEU A 36 12.34 6.62 1.46
C LEU A 36 11.47 6.10 0.32
N VAL A 37 10.95 6.98 -0.55
CA VAL A 37 10.10 6.55 -1.67
C VAL A 37 10.84 5.63 -2.65
N PRO A 38 12.07 5.95 -3.12
CA PRO A 38 12.85 5.02 -3.94
C PRO A 38 13.18 3.71 -3.23
N ALA A 39 13.47 3.74 -1.92
CA ALA A 39 13.72 2.53 -1.14
C ALA A 39 12.48 1.62 -1.04
N ILE A 40 11.27 2.20 -0.95
CA ILE A 40 10.01 1.45 -1.04
C ILE A 40 9.87 0.83 -2.43
N ALA A 41 10.17 1.59 -3.50
CA ALA A 41 10.15 1.05 -4.86
C ALA A 41 11.06 -0.18 -4.98
N GLU A 42 12.31 -0.08 -4.53
CA GLU A 42 13.31 -1.14 -4.66
C GLU A 42 12.97 -2.39 -3.83
N HIS A 43 12.61 -2.21 -2.55
CA HIS A 43 12.52 -3.34 -1.62
C HIS A 43 11.10 -3.88 -1.45
N MET A 44 10.09 -3.03 -1.65
CA MET A 44 8.69 -3.32 -1.34
C MET A 44 7.78 -3.30 -2.57
N ALA A 45 8.26 -2.79 -3.72
CA ALA A 45 7.56 -2.86 -5.00
C ALA A 45 8.52 -3.10 -6.19
N PRO A 46 9.38 -4.14 -6.15
CA PRO A 46 10.42 -4.35 -7.17
C PRO A 46 9.84 -4.55 -8.59
N GLU A 47 8.62 -5.07 -8.69
CA GLU A 47 7.88 -5.23 -9.95
C GLU A 47 6.91 -4.05 -10.21
N GLY A 48 7.11 -2.92 -9.52
CA GLY A 48 6.21 -1.76 -9.54
C GLY A 48 4.93 -1.91 -8.72
N VAL A 49 4.63 -3.11 -8.22
CA VAL A 49 3.43 -3.42 -7.40
C VAL A 49 3.84 -3.66 -5.95
N LEU A 50 3.15 -3.01 -5.00
CA LEU A 50 3.40 -3.22 -3.56
C LEU A 50 3.21 -4.69 -3.18
N LYS A 51 4.16 -5.23 -2.43
CA LYS A 51 4.09 -6.59 -1.87
C LYS A 51 2.97 -6.68 -0.83
N GLY A 52 2.17 -7.74 -0.98
CA GLY A 52 1.15 -8.14 -0.01
C GLY A 52 1.74 -8.67 1.29
N GLY A 53 0.98 -8.55 2.37
CA GLY A 53 1.36 -9.02 3.71
C GLY A 53 0.68 -10.33 4.15
N GLY A 54 -0.03 -11.02 3.25
CA GLY A 54 -0.93 -12.12 3.62
C GLY A 54 -2.30 -11.61 4.11
N GLY A 55 -3.00 -12.41 4.89
CA GLY A 55 -4.25 -12.02 5.57
C GLY A 55 -4.01 -11.46 6.97
N GLY A 56 -5.01 -11.58 7.84
CA GLY A 56 -4.94 -11.11 9.23
C GLY A 56 -4.57 -9.63 9.29
N ASP A 57 -3.67 -9.23 10.20
CA ASP A 57 -3.21 -7.84 10.23
C ASP A 57 -2.41 -7.44 8.98
N GLY A 58 -1.68 -8.39 8.41
CA GLY A 58 -0.83 -8.21 7.23
C GLY A 58 -1.59 -7.75 5.99
N GLY A 59 -2.87 -8.11 5.89
CA GLY A 59 -3.75 -7.72 4.79
C GLY A 59 -3.84 -6.21 4.60
N LEU A 60 -3.76 -5.43 5.69
CA LEU A 60 -3.91 -3.98 5.65
C LEU A 60 -2.63 -3.23 5.27
N PHE A 61 -1.46 -3.90 5.31
CA PHE A 61 -0.18 -3.20 5.28
C PHE A 61 0.08 -2.46 3.97
N ALA A 62 -0.23 -3.08 2.83
CA ALA A 62 -0.01 -2.47 1.51
C ALA A 62 -0.95 -1.27 1.28
N GLY A 63 -2.21 -1.35 1.73
CA GLY A 63 -3.18 -0.27 1.65
C GLY A 63 -2.76 0.97 2.45
N ILE A 64 -2.21 0.78 3.66
CA ILE A 64 -1.65 1.89 4.46
C ILE A 64 -0.48 2.56 3.71
N THR A 65 0.41 1.77 3.12
CA THR A 65 1.52 2.31 2.32
C THR A 65 1.03 3.07 1.11
N ALA A 66 0.07 2.52 0.35
CA ALA A 66 -0.50 3.17 -0.82
C ALA A 66 -1.14 4.53 -0.47
N ARG A 67 -1.86 4.61 0.67
CA ARG A 67 -2.43 5.87 1.16
C ARG A 67 -1.38 6.98 1.33
N TYR A 68 -0.26 6.66 1.96
CA TYR A 68 0.77 7.67 2.23
C TYR A 68 1.71 7.93 1.05
N LEU A 69 1.88 6.97 0.14
CA LEU A 69 2.50 7.24 -1.15
C LEU A 69 1.64 8.20 -1.97
N ALA A 70 0.31 8.05 -1.97
CA ALA A 70 -0.58 8.99 -2.62
C ALA A 70 -0.46 10.40 -2.02
N LEU A 71 -0.41 10.53 -0.69
CA LEU A 71 -0.16 11.80 -0.03
C LEU A 71 1.17 12.43 -0.46
N ALA A 72 2.26 11.65 -0.50
CA ALA A 72 3.54 12.15 -0.97
C ALA A 72 3.48 12.60 -2.43
N ALA A 73 2.82 11.83 -3.29
CA ALA A 73 2.66 12.14 -4.71
C ALA A 73 1.92 13.48 -4.94
N THR A 74 0.93 13.81 -4.11
CA THR A 74 0.10 15.01 -4.30
C THR A 74 0.51 16.22 -3.48
N SER A 75 1.27 16.01 -2.39
CA SER A 75 1.45 17.05 -1.37
C SER A 75 2.89 17.30 -0.95
N LEU A 76 3.86 16.49 -1.38
CA LEU A 76 5.28 16.77 -1.11
C LEU A 76 5.68 18.10 -1.76
N PRO A 77 6.10 19.12 -0.98
CA PRO A 77 6.47 20.43 -1.52
C PRO A 77 7.83 20.38 -2.22
N GLY A 78 8.11 21.42 -3.01
CA GLY A 78 9.40 21.62 -3.68
C GLY A 78 9.37 21.32 -5.17
N ASP A 79 10.20 22.06 -5.91
CA ASP A 79 10.27 22.02 -7.37
C ASP A 79 11.62 21.49 -7.87
N SER A 80 12.45 20.94 -6.99
CA SER A 80 13.69 20.31 -7.42
C SER A 80 13.39 19.04 -8.22
N GLY A 81 14.33 18.64 -9.09
CA GLY A 81 14.20 17.37 -9.82
C GLY A 81 14.06 16.16 -8.90
N ALA A 82 14.60 16.23 -7.68
CA ALA A 82 14.50 15.15 -6.71
C ALA A 82 13.12 15.11 -6.01
N ASP A 83 12.46 16.27 -5.82
CA ASP A 83 11.08 16.33 -5.34
C ASP A 83 10.11 15.77 -6.39
N ALA A 84 10.28 16.18 -7.64
CA ALA A 84 9.51 15.66 -8.77
C ALA A 84 9.67 14.14 -8.91
N ALA A 85 10.91 13.63 -8.90
CA ALA A 85 11.17 12.20 -8.98
C ALA A 85 10.53 11.40 -7.84
N ALA A 86 10.52 11.94 -6.62
CA ALA A 86 9.87 11.30 -5.48
C ALA A 86 8.34 11.25 -5.67
N ARG A 87 7.71 12.34 -6.11
CA ARG A 87 6.27 12.37 -6.42
C ARG A 87 5.90 11.40 -7.53
N ASP A 88 6.67 11.40 -8.62
CA ASP A 88 6.43 10.53 -9.78
C ASP A 88 6.61 9.05 -9.43
N THR A 89 7.62 8.71 -8.63
CA THR A 89 7.84 7.33 -8.17
C THR A 89 6.68 6.87 -7.29
N ALA A 90 6.25 7.69 -6.33
CA ALA A 90 5.12 7.37 -5.46
C ALA A 90 3.83 7.18 -6.27
N ARG A 91 3.56 8.09 -7.22
CA ARG A 91 2.42 8.01 -8.15
C ARG A 91 2.45 6.73 -8.98
N SER A 92 3.60 6.40 -9.55
CA SER A 92 3.79 5.20 -10.38
C SER A 92 3.50 3.92 -9.60
N ILE A 93 4.02 3.79 -8.36
CA ILE A 93 3.76 2.62 -7.52
C ILE A 93 2.26 2.48 -7.24
N VAL A 94 1.58 3.56 -6.87
CA VAL A 94 0.14 3.54 -6.55
C VAL A 94 -0.68 3.12 -7.76
N LEU A 95 -0.44 3.73 -8.92
CA LEU A 95 -1.19 3.44 -10.15
C LEU A 95 -0.91 2.04 -10.69
N ALA A 96 0.35 1.59 -10.69
CA ALA A 96 0.71 0.25 -11.12
C ALA A 96 0.11 -0.81 -10.19
N SER A 97 0.18 -0.58 -8.88
CA SER A 97 -0.45 -1.46 -7.89
C SER A 97 -1.96 -1.54 -8.07
N ALA A 98 -2.63 -0.40 -8.26
CA ALA A 98 -4.08 -0.35 -8.44
C ALA A 98 -4.53 -1.07 -9.70
N ARG A 99 -3.81 -0.86 -10.80
CA ARG A 99 -4.07 -1.59 -12.05
C ARG A 99 -3.89 -3.09 -11.86
N ALA A 100 -2.79 -3.52 -11.23
CA ALA A 100 -2.56 -4.93 -10.97
C ALA A 100 -3.64 -5.54 -10.08
N ALA A 101 -4.02 -4.86 -9.00
CA ALA A 101 -5.09 -5.29 -8.09
C ALA A 101 -6.44 -5.40 -8.83
N TRP A 102 -6.75 -4.45 -9.71
CA TRP A 102 -7.98 -4.44 -10.48
C TRP A 102 -8.01 -5.56 -11.52
N ASP A 103 -6.93 -5.75 -12.27
CA ASP A 103 -6.82 -6.77 -13.32
C ASP A 103 -6.84 -8.20 -12.73
N ASN A 104 -6.37 -8.35 -11.49
CA ASN A 104 -6.33 -9.63 -10.78
C ASN A 104 -7.48 -9.87 -9.79
N ARG A 105 -8.42 -8.94 -9.65
CA ARG A 105 -9.56 -9.12 -8.74
C ARG A 105 -10.44 -10.28 -9.21
N GLN A 106 -11.17 -10.88 -8.28
CA GLN A 106 -12.31 -11.72 -8.58
C GLN A 106 -13.61 -10.92 -8.43
N GLU A 107 -14.72 -11.52 -8.85
CA GLU A 107 -16.04 -10.90 -8.74
C GLU A 107 -16.98 -11.81 -7.93
N VAL A 108 -17.61 -11.23 -6.90
CA VAL A 108 -18.61 -11.89 -6.06
C VAL A 108 -19.85 -11.02 -6.06
N GLU A 109 -20.97 -11.54 -6.53
CA GLU A 109 -22.24 -10.79 -6.62
C GLU A 109 -22.09 -9.42 -7.33
N SER A 110 -21.31 -9.38 -8.43
CA SER A 110 -20.98 -8.15 -9.17
C SER A 110 -20.12 -7.13 -8.42
N LEU A 111 -19.58 -7.49 -7.26
CA LEU A 111 -18.66 -6.65 -6.48
C LEU A 111 -17.22 -7.18 -6.56
N PRO A 112 -16.21 -6.29 -6.55
CA PRO A 112 -14.82 -6.71 -6.62
C PRO A 112 -14.40 -7.38 -5.31
N LEU A 113 -13.72 -8.53 -5.45
CA LEU A 113 -12.99 -9.19 -4.37
C LEU A 113 -11.49 -9.04 -4.64
N PHE A 114 -10.81 -8.30 -3.76
CA PHE A 114 -9.38 -8.06 -3.89
C PHE A 114 -8.54 -9.14 -3.23
N GLY A 115 -7.37 -9.42 -3.83
CA GLY A 115 -6.38 -10.37 -3.32
C GLY A 115 -5.48 -9.79 -2.24
N ALA A 116 -4.94 -10.66 -1.38
CA ALA A 116 -3.88 -10.27 -0.44
C ALA A 116 -2.56 -9.91 -1.15
N PHE A 117 -2.38 -10.37 -2.39
CA PHE A 117 -1.23 -10.11 -3.25
C PHE A 117 -1.71 -9.62 -4.61
N TRP A 118 -1.50 -8.35 -4.92
CA TRP A 118 -2.08 -7.71 -6.11
C TRP A 118 -1.45 -8.10 -7.45
N GLY A 119 -0.27 -8.72 -7.43
CA GLY A 119 0.43 -9.20 -8.64
C GLY A 119 -0.05 -10.56 -9.16
N ARG A 120 -1.09 -11.15 -8.56
CA ARG A 120 -1.66 -12.44 -8.97
C ARG A 120 -3.16 -12.47 -8.75
N THR A 121 -3.86 -13.31 -9.50
CA THR A 121 -5.31 -13.49 -9.40
C THR A 121 -5.74 -13.79 -7.96
N ALA A 122 -6.73 -13.05 -7.46
CA ALA A 122 -7.30 -13.26 -6.14
C ALA A 122 -7.93 -14.65 -6.03
N GLU A 123 -7.81 -15.28 -4.85
CA GLU A 123 -8.40 -16.59 -4.62
C GLU A 123 -9.84 -16.47 -4.12
N MET A 124 -10.76 -17.21 -4.75
CA MET A 124 -12.16 -17.27 -4.32
C MET A 124 -12.29 -18.09 -3.03
N PRO A 125 -12.82 -17.49 -1.94
CA PRO A 125 -13.06 -18.23 -0.71
C PRO A 125 -14.01 -19.40 -0.91
N ARG A 126 -13.57 -20.61 -0.52
CA ARG A 126 -14.42 -21.80 -0.58
C ARG A 126 -15.33 -21.89 0.66
N ALA A 127 -16.41 -22.66 0.56
CA ALA A 127 -17.22 -23.00 1.72
C ALA A 127 -16.39 -23.90 2.67
N GLY A 128 -16.33 -23.54 3.96
CA GLY A 128 -15.44 -24.18 4.93
C GLY A 128 -14.04 -23.56 4.97
N GLY A 129 -13.25 -23.95 5.98
CA GLY A 129 -11.94 -23.36 6.30
C GLY A 129 -11.98 -22.49 7.55
N GLN A 130 -10.84 -22.39 8.23
CA GLN A 130 -10.71 -21.58 9.43
C GLN A 130 -10.83 -20.10 9.05
N GLY A 131 -11.71 -19.37 9.74
CA GLY A 131 -11.74 -17.91 9.68
C GLY A 131 -10.53 -17.31 10.41
N ALA A 132 -10.30 -16.00 10.22
CA ALA A 132 -9.26 -15.31 10.95
C ALA A 132 -9.50 -15.42 12.47
N ILE A 133 -8.44 -15.63 13.23
CA ILE A 133 -8.51 -15.77 14.70
C ILE A 133 -7.65 -14.72 15.39
N LEU A 134 -8.15 -14.18 16.49
CA LEU A 134 -7.38 -13.32 17.38
C LEU A 134 -6.53 -14.20 18.31
N ALA A 135 -5.22 -14.05 18.24
CA ALA A 135 -4.27 -14.76 19.10
C ALA A 135 -3.12 -13.82 19.47
N ASP A 136 -2.77 -13.77 20.76
CA ASP A 136 -1.65 -12.99 21.27
C ASP A 136 -1.64 -11.50 20.85
N GLY A 137 -2.83 -10.91 20.67
CA GLY A 137 -3.01 -9.51 20.28
C GLY A 137 -2.83 -9.22 18.79
N ALA A 138 -2.63 -10.25 17.96
CA ALA A 138 -2.58 -10.17 16.50
C ALA A 138 -3.70 -10.99 15.87
N VAL A 139 -4.14 -10.58 14.67
CA VAL A 139 -5.07 -11.37 13.87
C VAL A 139 -4.27 -12.29 12.95
N ILE A 140 -4.43 -13.59 13.15
CA ILE A 140 -3.89 -14.62 12.25
C ILE A 140 -4.84 -14.75 11.06
N GLU A 141 -4.26 -14.83 9.86
CA GLU A 141 -4.99 -14.94 8.60
C GLU A 141 -5.95 -16.12 8.56
N SER A 142 -7.07 -15.95 7.84
CA SER A 142 -7.92 -17.08 7.50
C SER A 142 -7.25 -18.01 6.48
N ALA A 143 -7.83 -19.20 6.31
CA ALA A 143 -7.35 -20.16 5.31
C ALA A 143 -7.36 -19.61 3.87
N THR A 144 -8.18 -18.58 3.59
CA THR A 144 -8.17 -17.82 2.34
C THR A 144 -8.14 -16.33 2.69
N PRO A 145 -6.97 -15.67 2.66
CA PRO A 145 -6.78 -14.28 3.07
C PRO A 145 -7.79 -13.29 2.50
N GLU A 146 -8.30 -13.54 1.29
CA GLU A 146 -9.35 -12.74 0.65
C GLU A 146 -10.63 -12.61 1.47
N ARG A 147 -10.90 -13.50 2.44
CA ARG A 147 -12.02 -13.37 3.39
C ARG A 147 -11.77 -12.33 4.47
N ASP A 148 -10.52 -11.98 4.72
CA ASP A 148 -10.15 -11.11 5.82
C ASP A 148 -10.50 -9.67 5.46
N LEU A 149 -11.20 -9.00 6.38
CA LEU A 149 -11.63 -7.61 6.16
C LEU A 149 -10.44 -6.69 5.88
N SER A 150 -9.30 -6.95 6.51
CA SER A 150 -8.05 -6.21 6.29
C SER A 150 -7.61 -6.23 4.83
N VAL A 151 -7.70 -7.38 4.14
CA VAL A 151 -7.36 -7.53 2.72
C VAL A 151 -8.31 -6.72 1.85
N GLN A 152 -9.62 -6.79 2.13
CA GLN A 152 -10.60 -6.03 1.36
C GLN A 152 -10.48 -4.52 1.57
N VAL A 153 -10.30 -4.07 2.83
CA VAL A 153 -10.06 -2.66 3.13
C VAL A 153 -8.79 -2.15 2.43
N SER A 154 -7.73 -2.96 2.41
CA SER A 154 -6.48 -2.62 1.72
C SER A 154 -6.68 -2.40 0.21
N GLY A 155 -7.44 -3.28 -0.46
CA GLY A 155 -7.78 -3.12 -1.87
C GLY A 155 -8.59 -1.85 -2.15
N TRP A 156 -9.59 -1.55 -1.32
CA TRP A 156 -10.38 -0.31 -1.47
C TRP A 156 -9.58 0.95 -1.17
N MET A 157 -8.73 0.94 -0.14
CA MET A 157 -7.81 2.05 0.15
C MET A 157 -6.89 2.34 -1.04
N LEU A 158 -6.44 1.30 -1.74
CA LEU A 158 -5.62 1.45 -2.95
C LEU A 158 -6.41 2.09 -4.11
N MET A 159 -7.68 1.72 -4.32
CA MET A 159 -8.51 2.32 -5.37
C MET A 159 -8.72 3.83 -5.12
N GLU A 160 -9.00 4.21 -3.88
CA GLU A 160 -9.14 5.62 -3.49
C GLU A 160 -7.82 6.40 -3.62
N ALA A 161 -6.70 5.78 -3.23
CA ALA A 161 -5.36 6.34 -3.42
C ALA A 161 -5.07 6.58 -4.91
N ALA A 162 -5.38 5.60 -5.77
CA ALA A 162 -5.21 5.71 -7.21
C ALA A 162 -6.09 6.80 -7.83
N HIS A 163 -7.35 6.90 -7.40
CA HIS A 163 -8.24 7.98 -7.81
C HIS A 163 -7.67 9.35 -7.47
N THR A 164 -7.16 9.49 -6.23
CA THR A 164 -6.57 10.75 -5.74
C THR A 164 -5.39 11.18 -6.61
N VAL A 165 -4.44 10.28 -6.88
CA VAL A 165 -3.23 10.64 -7.65
C VAL A 165 -3.47 10.77 -9.14
N ALA A 166 -4.52 10.16 -9.71
CA ALA A 166 -4.85 10.28 -11.14
C ALA A 166 -5.49 11.64 -11.49
N ARG A 167 -6.04 12.34 -10.48
CA ARG A 167 -6.71 13.64 -10.66
C ARG A 167 -5.83 14.86 -10.43
N GLY A 168 -4.74 14.71 -9.67
CA GLY A 168 -3.71 15.73 -9.49
C GLY A 168 -2.69 15.66 -10.60
#